data_AF-A0A7R9DVU8-F1
#
_entry.id   AF-A0A7R9DVU8-F1
#
_cell.length_a   1.000
_cell.length_b   1.000
_cell.length_c   1.000
_cell.angle_alpha   90.00
_cell.angle_beta   90.00
_cell.angle_gamma   90.00
#
_symmetry.space_group_name_H-M   'P 1'
#
loop_
_entity.id
_entity.type
_entity.pdbx_description
1 polymer ?
#
loop_
_entity_poly.entity_id
_entity_poly.type
_entity_poly.pdbx_seq_one_letter_code
_entity_poly.pdbx_strand_id
1 'polypeptide(L)' 'MSAASKPFTVFVEGNIGSGKTTLLNHFSQAEDVCLLSEPVELWRNVKGHNLL' A
#
# COMPACT_ATOMS: atom_id res chain seq x y z
N MET A 1 -5.67 -21.98 -23.20
CA MET A 1 -5.20 -21.28 -21.99
C MET A 1 -5.70 -19.85 -22.08
N SER A 2 -6.68 -19.46 -21.28
CA SER A 2 -7.18 -18.08 -21.26
C SER A 2 -6.05 -17.15 -20.84
N ALA A 3 -5.84 -16.05 -21.57
CA ALA A 3 -4.89 -15.02 -21.18
C ALA A 3 -5.20 -14.60 -19.73
N ALA A 4 -4.23 -14.73 -18.83
CA ALA A 4 -4.40 -14.30 -17.44
C ALA A 4 -4.83 -12.83 -17.44
N SER A 5 -6.03 -12.53 -16.93
CA SER A 5 -6.50 -11.16 -16.83
C SER A 5 -5.59 -10.43 -15.85
N LYS A 6 -4.87 -9.42 -16.34
CA LYS A 6 -4.07 -8.57 -15.46
C LYS A 6 -5.04 -7.82 -14.52
N PRO A 7 -4.75 -7.76 -13.21
CA PRO A 7 -5.56 -6.97 -12.29
C PRO A 7 -5.52 -5.49 -12.69
N PHE A 8 -6.61 -4.78 -12.41
CA PHE A 8 -6.65 -3.32 -12.56
C PHE A 8 -5.88 -2.67 -11.42
N THR A 9 -4.87 -1.85 -11.73
CA THR A 9 -3.99 -1.22 -10.73
C THR A 9 -4.37 0.25 -10.55
N VAL A 10 -4.50 0.66 -9.29
CA VAL A 10 -4.72 2.05 -8.88
C VAL A 10 -3.54 2.52 -8.03
N PHE A 11 -2.96 3.67 -8.38
CA PHE A 11 -1.95 4.36 -7.57
C PHE A 11 -2.61 5.45 -6.73
N VAL A 12 -2.37 5.44 -5.42
CA VAL A 12 -2.93 6.42 -4.48
C VAL A 12 -1.82 7.35 -4.01
N GLU A 13 -1.80 8.57 -4.55
CA GLU A 13 -0.75 9.57 -4.32
C GLU A 13 -1.26 10.75 -3.46
N GLY A 14 -0.35 11.43 -2.75
CA GLY A 14 -0.68 12.62 -1.96
C GLY A 14 0.27 12.88 -0.79
N ASN A 15 0.19 14.08 -0.18
CA ASN A 15 1.07 14.51 0.91
C ASN A 15 0.96 13.64 2.18
N ILE A 16 1.97 13.74 3.05
CA ILE A 16 1.89 13.21 4.41
C ILE A 16 0.72 13.88 5.14
N GLY A 17 -0.12 13.08 5.81
CA GLY A 17 -1.31 13.57 6.51
C GLY A 17 -2.56 13.74 5.63
N SER A 18 -2.54 13.40 4.34
CA SER A 18 -3.72 13.54 3.46
C SER A 18 -4.75 12.41 3.59
N GLY A 19 -4.51 11.40 4.43
CA GLY A 19 -5.45 10.29 4.67
C GLY A 19 -5.31 9.07 3.74
N LYS A 20 -4.22 8.96 2.96
CA LYS A 20 -3.97 7.81 2.06
C LYS A 20 -4.10 6.45 2.75
N THR A 21 -3.42 6.28 3.89
CA THR A 21 -3.47 5.03 4.67
C THR A 21 -4.88 4.71 5.16
N THR A 22 -5.66 5.73 5.53
CA THR A 22 -7.06 5.57 5.93
C THR A 22 -7.91 5.08 4.76
N LEU A 23 -7.73 5.66 3.57
CA LEU A 23 -8.40 5.22 2.35
C LEU A 23 -8.05 3.77 2.02
N LEU A 24 -6.77 3.41 2.06
CA LEU A 24 -6.32 2.04 1.84
C LEU A 24 -6.98 1.06 2.84
N ASN A 25 -6.94 1.36 4.13
CA ASN A 25 -7.52 0.50 5.17
C ASN A 25 -9.02 0.24 4.97
N HIS A 26 -9.77 1.17 4.39
CA HIS A 26 -11.18 0.96 4.04
C HIS A 26 -11.37 -0.23 3.09
N PHE A 27 -10.45 -0.46 2.15
CA PHE A 27 -10.48 -1.56 1.19
C PHE A 27 -9.81 -2.85 1.70
N SER A 28 -9.21 -2.85 2.90
CA SER A 28 -8.53 -4.03 3.45
C SER A 28 -9.44 -5.24 3.65
N GLN A 29 -10.76 -5.04 3.68
CA GLN A 29 -11.77 -6.09 3.87
C GLN A 29 -12.34 -6.62 2.54
N ALA A 30 -11.95 -6.07 1.39
CA ALA A 30 -12.43 -6.52 0.09
C ALA A 30 -11.60 -7.74 -0.37
N GLU A 31 -12.28 -8.88 -0.59
CA GLU A 31 -11.63 -10.16 -0.93
C GLU A 31 -10.97 -10.15 -2.31
N ASP A 32 -11.41 -9.27 -3.21
CA ASP A 32 -10.91 -9.12 -4.57
C ASP A 32 -9.85 -8.01 -4.73
N VAL A 33 -9.42 -7.40 -3.62
CA VAL A 33 -8.45 -6.30 -3.62
C VAL A 33 -7.13 -6.73 -2.98
N CYS A 34 -6.04 -6.59 -3.74
CA CYS A 34 -4.69 -6.68 -3.19
C CYS A 34 -4.23 -5.28 -2.75
N LEU A 35 -3.91 -5.13 -1.46
CA LEU A 35 -3.48 -3.87 -0.89
C LEU A 35 -1.97 -3.83 -0.67
N LEU A 36 -1.32 -2.78 -1.18
CA LEU A 36 0.11 -2.53 -1.00
C LEU A 36 0.28 -1.13 -0.39
N SER A 37 0.67 -1.07 0.88
CA SER A 37 0.96 0.19 1.57
C SER A 37 2.45 0.53 1.51
N GLU A 38 2.78 1.81 1.74
CA GLU A 38 4.16 2.24 1.94
C GLU A 38 4.81 1.44 3.08
N PRO A 39 5.98 0.81 2.87
CA PRO A 39 6.66 0.04 3.90
C PRO A 39 7.43 0.95 4.89
N VAL A 40 6.71 1.86 5.53
CA VAL A 40 7.26 2.88 6.45
C VAL A 40 8.14 2.26 7.54
N GLU A 41 7.75 1.11 8.07
CA GLU A 41 8.53 0.42 9.12
C GLU A 41 9.88 -0.11 8.62
N LEU A 42 9.93 -0.62 7.39
CA LEU A 42 11.18 -1.08 6.78
C LEU A 42 12.12 0.10 6.48
N TRP A 43 11.57 1.25 6.11
CA TRP A 43 12.35 2.47 5.88
C TRP A 43 12.84 3.08 7.19
N ARG A 44 11.99 3.05 8.22
CA ARG A 44 12.31 3.57 9.55
C ARG A 44 13.43 2.80 10.20
N ASN A 45 13.34 1.48 10.23
CA ASN A 45 14.28 0.63 10.96
C ASN A 45 15.18 -0.15 10.00
N VAL A 46 16.37 0.39 9.74
CA VAL A 46 17.40 -0.31 8.96
C VAL A 46 18.45 -0.88 9.90
N LYS A 47 18.38 -2.19 10.14
CA LYS A 47 19.31 -2.93 11.02
C LYS A 47 19.43 -2.35 12.44
N GLY A 48 18.32 -1.89 13.00
CA GLY A 48 18.27 -1.27 14.34
C GLY A 48 18.52 0.24 14.34
N HIS A 49 18.82 0.85 13.19
CA HIS A 49 19.00 2.28 13.07
C HIS A 49 17.69 2.95 12.64
N ASN A 50 17.25 3.94 13.41
CA ASN A 50 16.13 4.80 13.02
C ASN A 50 16.58 5.83 11.98
N LEU A 51 15.99 5.81 10.78
CA LEU A 51 16.28 6.73 9.67
C LEU A 51 15.21 7.82 9.47
N LEU A 52 14.16 7.84 10.31
CA LEU A 52 13.11 8.84 10.31
C LEU A 52 13.19 9.76 11.54
#